data_AF-A0AAU8SIT0-F1
#
_entry.id   AF-A0AAU8SIT0-F1
#
_cell.length_a   1.000
_cell.length_b   1.000
_cell.length_c   1.000
_cell.angle_alpha   90.00
_cell.angle_beta   90.00
_cell.angle_gamma   90.00
#
_symmetry.space_group_name_H-M   'P 1'
#
loop_
_entity.id
_entity.type
_entity.pdbx_description
1 polymer ?
#
loop_
_entity_poly.entity_id
_entity_poly.type
_entity_poly.pdbx_seq_one_letter_code
_entity_poly.pdbx_strand_id
1 'polypeptide(L)'
;MLDRKALQALGCWTGYRLERVEWPQGDSRTLSLYLRPVSKVMYCEQCAARCQQIHETTVRRVRDLPLFEYRVVLHVPRRRVWCKRCGRPRQEKLDWLGRYQRAAVLARLRGMHRLRDAQWLRKTSVALALIAAWEIAARAIDNDLLLPLALL
;
A
#
# COMPACT_ATOMS: atom_id res chain seq x y z
N MET A 1 -4.11 -6.48 22.36
CA MET A 1 -2.96 -5.58 22.18
C MET A 1 -2.17 -6.06 20.98
N LEU A 2 -1.85 -5.21 20.01
CA LEU A 2 -1.05 -5.64 18.85
C LEU A 2 0.32 -6.09 19.33
N ASP A 3 0.61 -7.38 19.25
CA ASP A 3 1.88 -7.94 19.66
C ASP A 3 2.89 -7.93 18.50
N ARG A 4 4.17 -8.19 18.81
CA ARG A 4 5.24 -8.21 17.80
C ARG A 4 4.96 -9.22 16.67
N LYS A 5 4.33 -10.36 16.98
CA LYS A 5 4.02 -11.39 15.97
C LYS A 5 2.93 -10.91 15.01
N ALA A 6 1.87 -10.27 15.52
CA ALA A 6 0.86 -9.65 14.67
C ALA A 6 1.47 -8.57 13.75
N LEU A 7 2.30 -7.68 14.30
CA LEU A 7 2.99 -6.64 13.53
C LEU A 7 3.91 -7.24 12.45
N GLN A 8 4.64 -8.31 12.76
CA GLN A 8 5.45 -9.05 11.79
C GLN A 8 4.59 -9.65 10.66
N ALA A 9 3.45 -10.23 11.00
CA ALA A 9 2.57 -10.88 10.03
C ALA A 9 1.92 -9.86 9.07
N LEU A 10 1.57 -8.67 9.57
CA LEU A 10 1.03 -7.57 8.78
C LEU A 10 2.06 -6.93 7.85
N GLY A 11 3.34 -7.00 8.22
CA GLY A 11 4.45 -6.30 7.57
C GLY A 11 4.80 -6.76 6.15
N CYS A 12 4.55 -8.03 5.83
CA CYS A 12 4.98 -8.68 4.56
C CYS A 12 6.44 -8.34 4.13
N TRP A 13 7.35 -8.12 5.09
CA TRP A 13 8.74 -7.72 4.81
C TRP A 13 9.60 -8.92 4.40
N THR A 14 9.44 -9.40 3.18
CA THR A 14 10.19 -10.56 2.66
C THR A 14 11.70 -10.34 2.85
N GLY A 15 12.37 -11.32 3.46
CA GLY A 15 13.79 -11.27 3.77
C GLY A 15 14.17 -10.47 5.03
N TYR A 16 13.20 -9.91 5.77
CA TYR A 16 13.39 -9.15 6.99
C TYR A 16 12.49 -9.66 8.13
N ARG A 17 12.93 -9.42 9.37
CA ARG A 17 12.17 -9.71 10.59
C ARG A 17 12.14 -8.47 11.47
N LEU A 18 11.02 -8.26 12.15
CA LEU A 18 10.81 -7.25 13.16
C LEU A 18 11.60 -7.64 14.41
N GLU A 19 12.64 -6.87 14.67
CA GLU A 19 13.54 -7.08 15.79
C GLU A 19 13.01 -6.37 17.03
N ARG A 20 12.61 -5.10 16.88
CA ARG A 20 12.16 -4.23 17.97
C ARG A 20 10.99 -3.36 17.55
N VAL A 21 10.10 -3.12 18.51
CA VAL A 21 8.94 -2.23 18.38
C VAL A 21 9.06 -1.18 19.48
N GLU A 22 9.09 0.08 19.09
CA GLU A 22 9.04 1.21 20.01
C GLU A 22 7.68 1.88 19.86
N TRP A 23 6.85 1.69 20.88
CA TRP A 23 5.58 2.37 20.98
C TRP A 23 5.80 3.86 21.29
N PRO A 24 4.91 4.73 20.79
CA PRO A 24 4.97 6.15 21.11
C PRO A 24 4.99 6.40 22.62
N GLN A 25 5.77 7.41 23.02
CA GLN A 25 5.83 7.89 24.40
C GLN A 25 5.38 9.35 24.45
N GLY A 26 4.67 9.72 25.52
CA GLY A 26 4.10 11.06 25.70
C GLY A 26 3.15 11.43 24.56
N ASP A 27 3.28 12.65 24.03
CA ASP A 27 2.43 13.18 22.96
C ASP A 27 2.81 12.72 21.54
N SER A 28 3.91 11.97 21.40
CA SER A 28 4.28 11.41 20.10
C SER A 28 3.24 10.38 19.68
N ARG A 29 2.85 10.37 18.40
CA ARG A 29 2.02 9.30 17.81
C ARG A 29 2.83 8.40 16.88
N THR A 30 4.15 8.37 17.04
CA THR A 30 5.03 7.63 16.11
C THR A 30 5.32 6.23 16.64
N LEU A 31 4.85 5.21 15.92
CA LEU A 31 5.23 3.81 16.12
C LEU A 31 6.50 3.52 15.30
N SER A 32 7.60 3.20 15.97
CA SER A 32 8.88 2.90 15.30
C SER A 32 9.14 1.40 15.27
N LEU A 33 9.30 0.85 14.06
CA LEU A 33 9.50 -0.57 13.81
C LEU A 33 10.91 -0.81 13.26
N TYR A 34 11.72 -1.58 13.98
CA TYR A 34 13.10 -1.87 13.61
C TYR A 34 13.18 -3.22 12.95
N LEU A 35 13.62 -3.23 11.69
CA LEU A 35 13.75 -4.45 10.91
C LEU A 35 15.19 -4.93 10.91
N ARG A 36 15.37 -6.25 10.92
CA ARG A 36 16.64 -6.93 10.75
C ARG A 36 16.57 -7.82 9.51
N PRO A 37 17.53 -7.75 8.59
CA PRO A 37 17.56 -8.65 7.45
C PRO A 37 17.93 -10.08 7.89
N VAL A 38 17.17 -11.06 7.42
CA VAL A 38 17.35 -12.49 7.72
C VAL A 38 17.77 -13.31 6.49
N SER A 39 17.51 -12.80 5.27
CA SER A 39 17.93 -13.47 4.04
C SER A 39 19.45 -13.39 3.87
N LYS A 40 20.06 -14.53 3.53
CA LYS A 40 21.46 -14.61 3.08
C LYS A 40 21.59 -14.41 1.57
N VAL A 41 20.51 -14.64 0.82
CA VAL A 41 20.47 -14.47 -0.64
C VAL A 41 19.99 -13.07 -0.95
N MET A 42 20.77 -12.36 -1.75
CA MET A 42 20.48 -10.98 -2.13
C MET A 42 20.49 -10.89 -3.66
N TYR A 43 19.71 -9.98 -4.21
CA TYR A 43 19.66 -9.76 -5.65
C TYR A 43 20.02 -8.31 -5.96
N CYS A 44 20.70 -8.09 -7.09
CA CYS A 44 21.00 -6.74 -7.55
C CYS A 44 19.74 -6.05 -8.07
N GLU A 45 19.41 -4.84 -7.57
CA GLU A 45 18.27 -4.03 -8.05
C GLU A 45 18.34 -3.77 -9.57
N GLN A 46 19.55 -3.62 -10.15
CA GLN A 46 19.71 -3.25 -11.55
C GLN A 46 19.58 -4.41 -12.54
N CYS A 47 20.20 -5.55 -12.25
CA CYS A 47 20.32 -6.66 -13.21
C CYS A 47 19.76 -7.99 -12.70
N ALA A 48 19.14 -7.98 -11.51
CA ALA A 48 18.60 -9.15 -10.81
C ALA A 48 19.59 -10.30 -10.56
N ALA A 49 20.90 -10.10 -10.80
CA ALA A 49 21.90 -11.12 -10.54
C ALA A 49 21.98 -11.42 -9.04
N ARG A 50 22.09 -12.71 -8.70
CA ARG A 50 22.32 -13.17 -7.33
C ARG A 50 23.66 -12.67 -6.81
N CYS A 51 23.65 -12.06 -5.64
CA CYS A 51 24.83 -11.52 -4.96
C CYS A 51 24.93 -12.14 -3.55
N GLN A 52 26.15 -12.39 -3.09
CA GLN A 52 26.42 -12.93 -1.75
C GLN A 52 27.31 -11.99 -0.91
N GLN A 53 27.98 -11.02 -1.55
CA GLN A 53 28.84 -10.07 -0.86
C GLN A 53 28.11 -8.76 -0.60
N ILE A 54 28.03 -8.40 0.68
CA ILE A 54 27.59 -7.08 1.12
C ILE A 54 28.79 -6.14 1.03
N HIS A 55 28.59 -5.01 0.37
CA HIS A 55 29.56 -3.92 0.33
C HIS A 55 29.35 -2.97 1.50
N GLU A 56 28.10 -2.61 1.77
CA GLU A 56 27.73 -1.62 2.79
C GLU A 56 26.31 -1.91 3.28
N THR A 57 26.00 -1.58 4.53
CA THR A 57 24.62 -1.58 5.04
C THR A 57 24.34 -0.24 5.73
N THR A 58 23.29 0.45 5.30
CA THR A 58 22.90 1.74 5.86
C THR A 58 21.45 1.68 6.32
N VAL A 59 21.14 2.18 7.52
CA VAL A 59 19.75 2.23 8.00
C VAL A 59 19.03 3.40 7.36
N ARG A 60 17.92 3.11 6.68
CA ARG A 60 17.02 4.12 6.12
C ARG A 60 15.74 4.16 6.95
N ARG A 61 15.35 5.36 7.37
CA ARG A 61 14.02 5.60 7.95
C ARG A 61 13.01 5.76 6.84
N VAL A 62 11.96 4.96 6.88
CA VAL A 62 10.94 4.92 5.85
C VAL A 62 9.57 5.11 6.50
N ARG A 63 8.87 6.17 6.11
CA ARG A 63 7.49 6.39 6.53
C ARG A 63 6.59 5.37 5.83
N ASP A 64 5.67 4.82 6.59
CA ASP A 64 4.74 3.80 6.14
C ASP A 64 3.29 4.21 6.43
N LEU A 65 2.33 3.42 5.96
CA LEU A 65 0.92 3.74 6.16
C LEU A 65 0.59 3.72 7.66
N PRO A 66 -0.19 4.70 8.16
CA PRO A 66 -0.58 4.76 9.57
C PRO A 66 -1.29 3.48 10.02
N LEU A 67 -1.03 3.08 11.26
CA LEU A 67 -1.70 1.99 11.94
C LEU A 67 -2.59 2.58 13.03
N PHE A 68 -3.90 2.61 12.79
CA PHE A 68 -4.87 3.34 13.61
C PHE A 68 -4.50 4.82 13.72
N GLU A 69 -4.28 5.33 14.94
CA GLU A 69 -3.85 6.70 15.22
C GLU A 69 -2.32 6.91 15.12
N TYR A 70 -1.57 5.82 14.93
CA TYR A 70 -0.11 5.84 14.94
C TYR A 70 0.48 6.08 13.56
N ARG A 71 1.39 7.05 13.47
CA ARG A 71 2.29 7.22 12.32
C ARG A 71 3.37 6.14 12.38
N VAL A 72 3.47 5.32 11.34
CA VAL A 72 4.44 4.22 11.31
C VAL A 72 5.74 4.66 10.64
N VAL A 73 6.86 4.41 11.31
CA VAL A 73 8.21 4.61 10.78
C VAL A 73 8.99 3.31 10.85
N LEU A 74 9.41 2.82 9.69
CA LEU A 74 10.27 1.65 9.59
C LEU A 74 11.74 2.08 9.60
N HIS A 75 12.55 1.44 10.43
CA HIS A 75 14.00 1.52 10.40
C HIS A 75 14.51 0.31 9.65
N VAL A 76 14.89 0.51 8.38
CA VAL A 76 15.23 -0.57 7.44
C VAL A 76 16.73 -0.53 7.12
N PRO A 77 17.51 -1.53 7.56
CA PRO A 77 18.90 -1.71 7.12
C PRO A 77 18.93 -2.05 5.63
N ARG A 78 19.28 -1.08 4.79
CA ARG A 78 19.41 -1.25 3.34
C ARG A 78 20.80 -1.72 3.00
N ARG A 79 20.90 -2.91 2.40
CA ARG A 79 22.17 -3.46 1.94
C ARG A 79 22.51 -2.96 0.54
N ARG A 80 23.77 -2.59 0.35
CA ARG A 80 24.41 -2.47 -0.97
C ARG A 80 25.25 -3.71 -1.18
N VAL A 81 25.01 -4.41 -2.28
CA VAL A 81 25.72 -5.62 -2.67
C VAL A 81 26.78 -5.30 -3.72
N TRP A 82 27.90 -6.02 -3.66
CA TRP A 82 28.86 -6.01 -4.75
C TRP A 82 28.37 -6.92 -5.87
N CYS A 83 27.94 -6.34 -6.99
CA CYS A 83 27.40 -7.11 -8.10
C CYS A 83 28.49 -7.39 -9.13
N LYS A 84 28.92 -8.67 -9.24
CA LYS A 84 29.93 -9.09 -10.22
C LYS A 84 29.51 -8.81 -11.67
N ARG A 85 28.23 -8.95 -12.00
CA ARG A 85 27.69 -8.66 -13.34
C ARG A 85 27.69 -7.16 -13.68
N CYS A 86 27.50 -6.28 -12.69
CA CYS A 86 27.55 -4.83 -12.90
C CYS A 86 28.94 -4.22 -12.69
N GLY A 87 29.88 -4.95 -12.07
CA GLY A 87 31.22 -4.46 -11.73
C GLY A 87 31.25 -3.35 -10.66
N ARG A 88 30.15 -3.10 -9.92
CA ARG A 88 30.06 -2.00 -8.94
C ARG A 88 29.07 -2.27 -7.81
N PRO A 89 29.13 -1.52 -6.69
CA PRO A 89 28.15 -1.62 -5.61
C PRO A 89 26.75 -1.19 -6.08
N ARG A 90 25.76 -2.03 -5.87
CA ARG A 90 24.35 -1.79 -6.21
C ARG A 90 23.46 -2.01 -5.00
N GLN A 91 22.29 -1.40 -4.97
CA GLN A 91 21.31 -1.68 -3.92
C GLN A 91 20.81 -3.13 -4.04
N GLU A 92 20.56 -3.75 -2.89
CA GLU A 92 19.79 -4.99 -2.83
C GLU A 92 18.36 -4.74 -3.32
N LYS A 93 17.87 -5.64 -4.17
CA LYS A 93 16.49 -5.68 -4.63
C LYS A 93 15.58 -6.15 -3.50
N LEU A 94 14.59 -5.33 -3.15
CA LEU A 94 13.55 -5.66 -2.19
C LEU A 94 12.18 -5.52 -2.85
N ASP A 95 11.40 -6.59 -2.89
CA ASP A 95 10.11 -6.60 -3.58
C ASP A 95 9.06 -5.70 -2.91
N TRP A 96 9.23 -5.42 -1.61
CA TRP A 96 8.34 -4.58 -0.82
C TRP A 96 8.85 -3.13 -0.63
N LEU A 97 10.06 -2.81 -1.11
CA LEU A 97 10.67 -1.48 -0.93
C LEU A 97 11.53 -1.05 -2.12
N GLY A 98 10.91 -0.31 -3.05
CA GLY A 98 11.61 0.27 -4.20
C GLY A 98 12.69 1.31 -3.83
N ARG A 99 13.63 1.54 -4.75
CA ARG A 99 14.79 2.46 -4.60
C ARG A 99 14.45 3.84 -4.03
N TYR A 100 13.42 4.51 -4.55
CA TYR A 100 13.00 5.86 -4.13
C TYR A 100 11.67 5.88 -3.38
N GLN A 101 11.03 4.73 -3.19
CA GLN A 101 9.69 4.68 -2.62
C GLN A 101 9.73 4.87 -1.09
N ARG A 102 8.67 5.47 -0.56
CA ARG A 102 8.24 5.29 0.82
C ARG A 102 7.64 3.87 0.90
N ALA A 103 8.00 3.10 1.92
CA ALA A 103 7.42 1.79 2.17
C ALA A 103 5.91 1.99 2.23
N ALA A 104 5.18 1.18 1.49
CA ALA A 104 3.75 1.01 1.68
C ALA A 104 3.58 -0.45 2.05
N VAL A 105 3.86 -0.79 3.31
CA VAL A 105 3.65 -2.14 3.86
C VAL A 105 2.21 -2.57 3.69
N LEU A 106 1.29 -1.62 3.76
CA LEU A 106 -0.12 -1.85 3.46
C LEU A 106 -0.41 -1.76 1.95
N ALA A 107 0.48 -2.29 1.09
CA ALA A 107 0.23 -2.47 -0.34
C ALA A 107 -0.97 -3.40 -0.61
N ARG A 108 -1.39 -4.22 0.36
CA ARG A 108 -2.67 -4.96 0.28
C ARG A 108 -3.91 -4.10 0.60
N LEU A 109 -3.74 -2.94 1.25
CA LEU A 109 -4.82 -1.96 1.44
C LEU A 109 -4.89 -0.89 0.35
N ARG A 110 -3.99 -0.84 -0.64
CA ARG A 110 -4.22 0.00 -1.84
C ARG A 110 -5.38 -0.52 -2.70
N GLY A 111 -5.74 -1.80 -2.58
CA GLY A 111 -7.02 -2.31 -3.07
C GLY A 111 -8.20 -1.77 -2.27
N MET A 112 -8.08 -1.72 -0.93
CA MET A 112 -9.17 -1.33 -0.02
C MET A 112 -9.41 0.18 0.06
N HIS A 113 -8.40 1.04 -0.07
CA HIS A 113 -8.62 2.49 -0.05
C HIS A 113 -9.33 3.00 -1.31
N ARG A 114 -9.19 2.31 -2.46
CA ARG A 114 -10.03 2.54 -3.65
C ARG A 114 -11.49 2.14 -3.44
N LEU A 115 -11.76 1.15 -2.60
CA LEU A 115 -13.12 0.72 -2.27
C LEU A 115 -13.79 1.67 -1.26
N ARG A 116 -13.01 2.36 -0.40
CA ARG A 116 -13.56 3.33 0.55
C ARG A 116 -13.97 4.66 -0.10
N ASP A 117 -13.44 4.98 -1.28
CA ASP A 117 -13.89 6.09 -2.13
C ASP A 117 -15.07 5.71 -3.03
N ALA A 118 -15.60 4.48 -2.93
CA ALA A 118 -16.82 4.06 -3.61
C ALA A 118 -18.11 4.67 -3.00
N GLN A 119 -18.03 5.86 -2.41
CA GLN A 119 -19.18 6.75 -2.24
C GLN A 119 -19.88 6.99 -3.59
N TRP A 120 -19.15 6.87 -4.71
CA TRP A 120 -19.72 6.87 -6.05
C TRP A 120 -20.75 5.76 -6.24
N LEU A 121 -20.49 4.51 -5.81
CA LEU A 121 -21.45 3.41 -5.97
C LEU A 121 -22.78 3.70 -5.26
N ARG A 122 -22.74 4.19 -4.01
CA ARG A 122 -23.97 4.54 -3.27
C ARG A 122 -24.74 5.68 -3.93
N LYS A 123 -24.05 6.68 -4.50
CA LYS A 123 -24.67 7.78 -5.24
C LYS A 123 -25.26 7.30 -6.58
N THR A 124 -24.57 6.41 -7.30
CA THR A 124 -25.04 5.84 -8.57
C THR A 124 -26.26 4.94 -8.37
N SER A 125 -26.31 4.15 -7.29
CA SER A 125 -27.47 3.31 -6.97
C SER A 125 -28.73 4.14 -6.69
N VAL A 126 -28.61 5.24 -5.93
CA VAL A 126 -29.73 6.14 -5.64
C VAL A 126 -30.19 6.85 -6.92
N ALA A 127 -29.27 7.32 -7.75
CA ALA A 127 -29.61 7.95 -9.03
C ALA A 127 -30.35 6.97 -9.97
N LEU A 128 -29.85 5.75 -10.13
CA LEU A 128 -30.50 4.72 -10.96
C LEU A 128 -31.88 4.32 -10.40
N ALA A 129 -32.03 4.21 -9.08
CA ALA A 129 -33.32 3.92 -8.46
C ALA A 129 -34.32 5.05 -8.68
N LEU A 130 -33.89 6.31 -8.61
CA LEU A 130 -34.75 7.47 -8.91
C LEU A 130 -35.14 7.54 -10.38
N ILE A 131 -34.21 7.25 -11.31
CA ILE A 131 -34.49 7.20 -12.76
C ILE A 131 -35.50 6.08 -13.06
N ALA A 132 -35.25 4.87 -12.56
CA ALA A 132 -36.15 3.73 -12.77
C ALA A 132 -37.52 3.96 -12.13
N ALA A 133 -37.57 4.52 -10.92
CA ALA A 133 -38.83 4.84 -10.26
C ALA A 133 -39.63 5.90 -11.04
N TRP A 134 -38.96 6.90 -11.60
CA TRP A 134 -39.60 7.91 -12.44
C TRP A 134 -40.13 7.32 -13.75
N GLU A 135 -39.37 6.47 -14.44
CA GLU A 135 -39.83 5.78 -15.66
C GLU A 135 -41.04 4.89 -15.39
N ILE A 136 -41.03 4.14 -14.28
CA ILE A 136 -42.16 3.29 -13.88
C ILE A 136 -43.39 4.15 -13.56
N ALA A 137 -43.21 5.25 -12.82
CA ALA A 137 -44.32 6.17 -12.52
C ALA A 137 -44.88 6.82 -13.79
N ALA A 138 -44.02 7.26 -14.72
CA ALA A 138 -44.44 7.83 -15.99
C ALA A 138 -45.24 6.82 -16.84
N ARG A 139 -44.86 5.53 -16.80
CA ARG A 139 -45.55 4.44 -17.51
C ARG A 139 -46.83 3.99 -16.82
N ALA A 140 -46.90 4.07 -15.49
CA ALA A 140 -48.07 3.69 -14.72
C ALA A 140 -49.19 4.75 -14.76
N ILE A 141 -48.85 6.01 -15.02
CA ILE A 141 -49.79 7.13 -15.08
C ILE A 141 -50.36 7.32 -16.50
N ASP A 142 -49.91 6.55 -17.51
CA ASP A 142 -50.19 6.83 -18.93
C ASP A 142 -50.03 8.34 -19.21
N ASN A 143 -48.89 8.91 -18.79
CA ASN A 143 -48.61 10.32 -19.03
C ASN A 143 -48.14 10.48 -20.49
N ASP A 144 -49.10 10.40 -21.41
CA ASP A 144 -48.98 10.60 -22.85
C ASP A 144 -48.63 12.05 -23.26
N LEU A 145 -48.07 12.86 -22.35
CA LEU A 145 -47.84 14.28 -22.56
C LEU A 145 -46.42 14.68 -23.00
N LEU A 146 -45.61 13.74 -23.48
CA LEU A 146 -44.27 14.03 -24.05
C LEU A 146 -44.00 13.36 -25.40
N LEU A 147 -44.96 13.45 -26.32
CA LEU A 147 -44.65 13.51 -27.75
C LEU A 147 -45.20 14.80 -28.37
N PRO A 148 -44.53 15.96 -28.23
CA PRO A 148 -44.78 17.07 -29.14
C PRO A 148 -44.03 16.82 -30.46
N LEU A 149 -44.80 16.64 -31.52
CA LEU A 149 -44.49 17.05 -32.90
C LEU A 149 -43.20 16.48 -33.53
N ALA A 150 -43.26 15.22 -33.96
CA ALA A 150 -42.53 14.76 -35.16
C ALA A 150 -43.47 14.82 -36.37
N LEU A 151 -43.91 16.03 -36.71
CA LEU A 151 -44.50 16.39 -38.00
C LEU A 151 -43.94 17.77 -38.37
N LEU A 152 -42.76 17.74 -38.99
CA LEU A 152 -42.24 18.65 -40.02
C LEU A 152 -40.89 18.11 -40.51
#